data_AF-A0A8C0IWH4-F1
#
_entry.id   AF-A0A8C0IWH4-F1
#
_cell.length_a   1.000
_cell.length_b   1.000
_cell.length_c   1.000
_cell.angle_alpha   90.00
_cell.angle_beta   90.00
_cell.angle_gamma   90.00
#
_symmetry.space_group_name_H-M   'P 1'
#
loop_
_entity.id
_entity.type
_entity.pdbx_description
1 polymer ?
#
loop_
_entity_poly.entity_id
_entity_poly.type
_entity_poly.pdbx_seq_one_letter_code
_entity_poly.pdbx_strand_id
1 'polypeptide(L)'
;MELSSLLKSLQLESPSDRRDPECLAATAPPAEQVLSQILLLFSAEGVSGSAKAGMVRDLHVLFEAADCQWLFGGCHLNVTPKLLGDLVSVLCHYAALPKQDSDTGGPPGNDDFYTTVADRTADVGLVFLSLLAKVEAIKGSRSLGDVMVRQVLPRCLGLIYIFAATHHAEKPWTSSRSRSIAQELLTLLVQVAGCGSVAEFLQGGSKDEEGRFAAVMGLLKPELTKETWKRNPSTKHVFSWTLRQVTRPWLSPHLESVLPPSLLFSDDYQEENKILGVCCLHHIILNVVVLLCLLDLLLVLEKSPQRLSQELRAATPCHEVLQLVLTHMEAEHRLPLRRVYARNLPAFVKRLGILIAQHLKRLERVIVGYLELCDGPDEAARLGILETLKCTIQHAWPRMACRLTVLLKALLKMIWGVSTDGGLTPQPVKTALLHGATECLILLDHCSQGQVKVSQGLQIPFCKSVSLKGKTKQN
;
A
#
# COMPACT_ATOMS: atom_id res chain seq x y z
N MET A 1 -15.41 5.86 44.03
CA MET A 1 -16.67 6.65 44.08
C MET A 1 -17.77 5.73 43.58
N GLU A 2 -18.91 5.61 44.26
CA GLU A 2 -19.98 4.69 43.84
C GLU A 2 -20.68 5.22 42.58
N LEU A 3 -20.93 4.37 41.59
CA LEU A 3 -21.56 4.71 40.30
C LEU A 3 -22.87 5.50 40.46
N SER A 4 -23.67 5.16 41.46
CA SER A 4 -24.93 5.83 41.82
C SER A 4 -24.75 7.29 42.23
N SER A 5 -23.69 7.62 42.97
CA SER A 5 -23.36 8.99 43.38
C SER A 5 -22.89 9.85 42.20
N LEU A 6 -22.20 9.21 41.24
CA LEU A 6 -21.66 9.85 40.05
C LEU A 6 -22.77 10.20 39.05
N LEU A 7 -23.70 9.26 38.79
CA LEU A 7 -24.86 9.50 37.94
C LEU A 7 -25.78 10.62 38.47
N LYS A 8 -25.91 10.73 39.80
CA LYS A 8 -26.62 11.85 40.45
C LYS A 8 -25.92 13.20 40.24
N SER A 9 -24.59 13.22 40.31
CA SER A 9 -23.81 14.44 40.04
C SER A 9 -23.90 14.91 38.58
N LEU A 10 -24.12 13.98 37.65
CA LEU A 10 -24.26 14.25 36.21
C LEU A 10 -25.70 14.58 35.77
N GLN A 11 -26.68 14.60 36.67
CA GLN A 11 -28.10 14.86 36.38
C GLN A 11 -28.72 13.93 35.32
N LEU A 12 -28.28 12.66 35.25
CA LEU A 12 -28.71 11.68 34.24
C LEU A 12 -29.89 10.76 34.69
N GLU A 13 -30.74 11.21 35.63
CA GLU A 13 -31.95 10.47 36.05
C GLU A 13 -33.14 10.78 35.12
N SER A 14 -33.96 9.77 34.79
CA SER A 14 -35.23 9.96 34.08
C SER A 14 -36.33 10.47 35.01
N PRO A 15 -37.31 11.26 34.53
CA PRO A 15 -38.51 11.57 35.28
C PRO A 15 -39.35 10.29 35.38
N SER A 16 -39.42 9.69 36.56
CA SER A 16 -40.20 8.50 36.84
C SER A 16 -41.68 8.72 36.49
N ASP A 17 -42.19 8.04 35.46
CA ASP A 17 -43.64 7.90 35.27
C ASP A 17 -44.07 6.51 35.79
N ARG A 18 -45.01 6.57 36.74
CA ARG A 18 -45.75 5.50 37.44
C ARG A 18 -44.97 4.59 38.42
N ARG A 19 -45.28 4.85 39.69
CA ARG A 19 -44.92 4.09 40.90
C ARG A 19 -45.62 2.72 40.93
N ASP A 20 -44.84 1.67 41.15
CA ASP A 20 -45.26 0.47 41.88
C ASP A 20 -44.40 0.35 43.16
N PRO A 21 -45.00 0.22 44.35
CA PRO A 21 -44.31 0.47 45.62
C PRO A 21 -43.75 -0.80 46.29
N GLU A 22 -42.95 -1.62 45.60
CA GLU A 22 -42.30 -2.79 46.26
C GLU A 22 -40.82 -3.08 45.90
N CYS A 23 -40.11 -2.24 45.14
CA CYS A 23 -38.67 -2.44 44.88
C CYS A 23 -37.82 -1.26 45.37
N LEU A 24 -37.56 -1.20 46.68
CA LEU A 24 -36.58 -0.29 47.29
C LEU A 24 -35.17 -0.89 47.26
N ALA A 25 -34.54 -0.86 46.09
CA ALA A 25 -33.10 -0.80 45.94
C ALA A 25 -32.83 0.15 44.78
N ALA A 26 -32.11 1.25 45.04
CA ALA A 26 -31.80 2.27 44.04
C ALA A 26 -30.86 1.69 42.95
N THR A 27 -31.44 0.98 41.99
CA THR A 27 -30.73 0.46 40.83
C THR A 27 -30.41 1.63 39.91
N ALA A 28 -29.12 1.84 39.63
CA ALA A 28 -28.66 2.83 38.66
C ALA A 28 -29.44 2.69 37.33
N PRO A 29 -29.70 3.81 36.60
CA PRO A 29 -30.34 3.74 35.30
C PRO A 29 -29.57 2.79 34.36
N PRO A 30 -30.27 2.10 33.43
CA PRO A 30 -29.61 1.23 32.46
C PRO A 30 -28.54 1.98 31.66
N ALA A 31 -27.40 1.33 31.39
CA ALA A 31 -26.31 1.92 30.63
C ALA A 31 -26.75 2.50 29.28
N GLU A 32 -27.72 1.87 28.61
CA GLU A 32 -28.28 2.33 27.33
C GLU A 32 -28.91 3.73 27.43
N GLN A 33 -29.63 4.02 28.52
CA GLN A 33 -30.27 5.31 28.73
C GLN A 33 -29.20 6.38 28.98
N VAL A 34 -28.23 6.07 29.83
CA VAL A 34 -27.10 6.95 30.16
C VAL A 34 -26.28 7.29 28.91
N LEU A 35 -25.89 6.27 28.13
CA LEU A 35 -25.14 6.46 26.89
C LEU A 35 -25.92 7.26 25.84
N SER A 36 -27.23 7.01 25.70
CA SER A 36 -28.09 7.75 24.79
C SER A 36 -28.21 9.23 25.18
N GLN A 37 -28.34 9.52 26.48
CA GLN A 37 -28.42 10.89 26.99
C GLN A 37 -27.09 11.63 26.81
N ILE A 38 -25.95 10.97 27.08
CA ILE A 38 -24.62 11.54 26.84
C ILE A 38 -24.44 11.85 25.35
N LEU A 39 -24.82 10.94 24.46
CA LEU A 39 -24.77 11.16 23.01
C LEU A 39 -25.61 12.35 22.57
N LEU A 40 -26.84 12.47 23.09
CA LEU A 40 -27.74 13.60 22.80
C LEU A 40 -27.11 14.93 23.26
N LEU A 41 -26.62 14.98 24.51
CA LEU A 41 -26.00 16.19 25.07
C LEU A 41 -24.73 16.58 24.31
N PHE A 42 -23.92 15.60 23.92
CA PHE A 42 -22.65 15.86 23.25
C PHE A 42 -22.84 16.32 21.80
N SER A 43 -23.92 15.83 21.15
CA SER A 43 -24.30 16.15 19.78
C SER A 43 -25.16 17.41 19.68
N ALA A 44 -25.63 17.97 20.79
CA ALA A 44 -26.44 19.18 20.81
C ALA A 44 -25.70 20.38 20.21
N GLU A 45 -26.40 21.15 19.38
CA GLU A 45 -25.88 22.38 18.79
C GLU A 45 -25.70 23.47 19.86
N GLY A 46 -24.60 24.21 19.79
CA GLY A 46 -24.32 25.34 20.71
C GLY A 46 -23.55 24.98 22.00
N VAL A 47 -23.24 23.70 22.24
CA VAL A 47 -22.41 23.31 23.40
C VAL A 47 -20.95 23.77 23.21
N SER A 48 -20.43 24.52 24.18
CA SER A 48 -19.07 25.05 24.13
C SER A 48 -18.01 23.95 24.18
N GLY A 49 -16.82 24.23 23.62
CA GLY A 49 -15.70 23.28 23.64
C GLY A 49 -15.23 22.90 25.05
N SER A 50 -15.34 23.81 26.02
CA SER A 50 -15.02 23.56 27.43
C SER A 50 -16.05 22.68 28.13
N ALA A 51 -17.34 22.84 27.80
CA ALA A 51 -18.39 21.94 28.29
C ALA A 51 -18.20 20.52 27.74
N LYS A 52 -17.90 20.37 26.44
CA LYS A 52 -17.55 19.06 25.86
C LYS A 52 -16.31 18.44 26.51
N ALA A 53 -15.28 19.22 26.82
CA ALA A 53 -14.11 18.74 27.54
C ALA A 53 -14.46 18.25 28.96
N GLY A 54 -15.37 18.95 29.66
CA GLY A 54 -15.95 18.48 30.93
C GLY A 54 -16.64 17.13 30.77
N MET A 55 -17.52 17.00 29.78
CA MET A 55 -18.23 15.75 29.50
C MET A 55 -17.28 14.58 29.18
N VAL A 56 -16.18 14.82 28.46
CA VAL A 56 -15.16 13.79 28.19
C VAL A 56 -14.50 13.32 29.49
N ARG A 57 -14.15 14.25 30.39
CA ARG A 57 -13.60 13.90 31.71
C ARG A 57 -14.60 13.12 32.56
N ASP A 58 -15.85 13.55 32.58
CA ASP A 58 -16.90 12.86 33.32
C ASP A 58 -17.15 11.45 32.78
N LEU A 59 -17.13 11.30 31.45
CA LEU A 59 -17.23 10.01 30.78
C LEU A 59 -16.05 9.09 31.09
N HIS A 60 -14.83 9.64 31.19
CA HIS A 60 -13.66 8.88 31.63
C HIS A 60 -13.86 8.32 33.04
N VAL A 61 -14.25 9.16 33.99
CA VAL A 61 -14.50 8.72 35.38
C VAL A 61 -15.67 7.73 35.45
N LEU A 62 -16.71 7.95 34.65
CA LEU A 62 -17.84 7.02 34.53
C LEU A 62 -17.37 5.64 34.06
N PHE A 63 -16.57 5.58 32.99
CA PHE A 63 -16.07 4.31 32.48
C PHE A 63 -15.06 3.64 33.41
N GLU A 64 -14.26 4.38 34.17
CA GLU A 64 -13.43 3.77 35.22
C GLU A 64 -14.28 3.13 36.32
N ALA A 65 -15.32 3.85 36.80
CA ALA A 65 -16.17 3.40 37.91
C ALA A 65 -17.24 2.38 37.51
N ALA A 66 -17.61 2.29 36.23
CA ALA A 66 -18.66 1.41 35.75
C ALA A 66 -18.31 -0.07 35.95
N ASP A 67 -19.28 -0.84 36.44
CA ASP A 67 -19.18 -2.29 36.47
C ASP A 67 -19.38 -2.87 35.06
N CYS A 68 -18.65 -3.94 34.72
CA CYS A 68 -18.71 -4.54 33.39
C CYS A 68 -20.09 -5.17 33.09
N GLN A 69 -20.78 -5.71 34.09
CA GLN A 69 -22.12 -6.25 33.94
C GLN A 69 -23.15 -5.12 33.75
N TRP A 70 -22.96 -3.97 34.39
CA TRP A 70 -23.80 -2.79 34.13
C TRP A 70 -23.59 -2.26 32.70
N LEU A 71 -22.33 -2.14 32.26
CA LEU A 71 -22.01 -1.55 30.95
C LEU A 71 -22.36 -2.48 29.78
N PHE A 72 -22.19 -3.79 29.92
CA PHE A 72 -22.33 -4.74 28.81
C PHE A 72 -23.45 -5.77 28.99
N GLY A 73 -24.04 -5.90 30.18
CA GLY A 73 -25.08 -6.89 30.50
C GLY A 73 -26.50 -6.44 30.22
N GLY A 74 -26.69 -5.40 29.39
CA GLY A 74 -27.99 -4.84 29.06
C GLY A 74 -28.98 -5.85 28.46
N CYS A 75 -30.27 -5.62 28.69
CA CYS A 75 -31.36 -6.49 28.26
C CYS A 75 -31.52 -6.58 26.72
N HIS A 76 -31.03 -5.58 25.98
CA HIS A 76 -31.11 -5.51 24.53
C HIS A 76 -29.74 -5.73 23.88
N LEU A 77 -29.48 -6.98 23.50
CA LEU A 77 -28.20 -7.47 22.97
C LEU A 77 -27.58 -6.63 21.82
N ASN A 78 -28.35 -5.79 21.12
CA ASN A 78 -27.90 -5.00 19.97
C ASN A 78 -27.89 -3.47 20.17
N VAL A 79 -28.48 -2.95 21.26
CA VAL A 79 -28.64 -1.50 21.45
C VAL A 79 -27.38 -0.90 22.07
N THR A 80 -26.93 -1.45 23.21
CA THR A 80 -25.69 -1.02 23.87
C THR A 80 -24.47 -1.01 22.93
N PRO A 81 -24.21 -2.07 22.13
CA PRO A 81 -23.10 -2.06 21.17
C PRO A 81 -23.14 -0.95 20.13
N LYS A 82 -24.35 -0.60 19.67
CA LYS A 82 -24.54 0.48 18.70
C LYS A 82 -24.23 1.83 19.34
N LEU A 83 -24.78 2.09 20.54
CA LEU A 83 -24.54 3.33 21.27
C LEU A 83 -23.06 3.55 21.60
N LEU A 84 -22.33 2.48 21.97
CA LEU A 84 -20.88 2.57 22.18
C LEU A 84 -20.13 2.90 20.88
N GLY A 85 -20.53 2.30 19.76
CA GLY A 85 -19.96 2.63 18.44
C GLY A 85 -20.24 4.08 18.03
N ASP A 86 -21.46 4.56 18.24
CA ASP A 86 -21.87 5.94 17.97
C ASP A 86 -21.08 6.92 18.87
N LEU A 87 -20.87 6.57 20.14
CA LEU A 87 -20.09 7.36 21.09
C LEU A 87 -18.62 7.46 20.67
N VAL A 88 -18.00 6.32 20.31
CA VAL A 88 -16.62 6.31 19.78
C VAL A 88 -16.52 7.19 18.54
N SER A 89 -17.46 7.09 17.62
CA SER A 89 -17.50 7.94 16.42
C SER A 89 -17.57 9.43 16.79
N VAL A 90 -18.50 9.83 17.65
CA VAL A 90 -18.67 11.23 18.07
C VAL A 90 -17.43 11.78 18.77
N LEU A 91 -16.79 10.98 19.64
CA LEU A 91 -15.55 11.38 20.31
C LEU A 91 -14.37 11.51 19.34
N CYS A 92 -14.25 10.61 18.36
CA CYS A 92 -13.28 10.75 17.28
C CYS A 92 -13.49 12.05 16.49
N HIS A 93 -14.73 12.42 16.17
CA HIS A 93 -15.04 13.68 15.50
C HIS A 93 -14.70 14.91 16.35
N TYR A 94 -14.88 14.85 17.67
CA TYR A 94 -14.52 15.94 18.59
C TYR A 94 -13.01 16.17 18.67
N ALA A 95 -12.22 15.10 18.63
CA ALA A 95 -10.76 15.13 18.63
C ALA A 95 -10.14 15.28 17.23
N ALA A 96 -10.95 15.23 16.17
CA ALA A 96 -10.47 15.31 14.79
C ALA A 96 -9.83 16.68 14.49
N LEU A 97 -8.84 16.66 13.61
CA LEU A 97 -8.27 17.89 13.07
C LEU A 97 -9.34 18.66 12.28
N PRO A 98 -9.39 20.00 12.39
CA PRO A 98 -10.30 20.78 11.57
C PRO A 98 -9.98 20.65 10.09
N LYS A 99 -11.04 20.62 9.28
CA LYS A 99 -10.90 20.48 7.83
C LYS A 99 -10.30 21.75 7.23
N GLN A 100 -9.27 21.60 6.41
CA GLN A 100 -8.65 22.68 5.66
C GLN A 100 -9.37 22.89 4.33
N ASP A 101 -9.52 24.16 3.92
CA ASP A 101 -9.93 24.51 2.57
C ASP A 101 -8.75 24.23 1.62
N SER A 102 -9.05 23.58 0.50
CA SER A 102 -8.10 22.84 -0.36
C SER A 102 -6.93 23.63 -0.96
N ASP A 103 -6.91 24.96 -0.81
CA ASP A 103 -6.01 25.85 -1.55
C ASP A 103 -5.08 26.73 -0.69
N THR A 104 -5.22 26.74 0.64
CA THR A 104 -4.29 27.49 1.50
C THR A 104 -3.21 26.57 2.06
N GLY A 105 -2.05 26.59 1.41
CA GLY A 105 -0.85 25.87 1.85
C GLY A 105 -0.32 26.46 3.15
N GLY A 106 -0.71 25.89 4.28
CA GLY A 106 -0.06 26.11 5.57
C GLY A 106 -0.96 25.71 6.75
N PRO A 107 -0.39 25.15 7.83
CA PRO A 107 -1.12 25.06 9.09
C PRO A 107 -1.58 26.46 9.52
N PRO A 108 -2.77 26.63 10.14
CA PRO A 108 -3.14 27.90 10.75
C PRO A 108 -2.02 28.28 11.74
N GLY A 109 -1.41 29.44 11.54
CA GLY A 109 -0.20 29.89 12.25
C GLY A 109 -0.40 30.25 13.73
N ASN A 110 -1.27 29.53 14.43
CA ASN A 110 -1.58 29.74 15.83
C ASN A 110 -1.16 28.47 16.59
N ASP A 111 -0.02 28.51 17.29
CA ASP A 111 0.51 27.37 18.05
C ASP A 111 -0.52 26.80 19.06
N ASP A 112 -1.42 27.65 19.55
CA ASP A 112 -2.50 27.29 20.48
C ASP A 112 -3.60 26.38 19.86
N PHE A 113 -3.63 26.30 18.53
CA PHE A 113 -4.61 25.49 17.81
C PHE A 113 -4.30 24.00 17.91
N TYR A 114 -3.04 23.63 17.68
CA TYR A 114 -2.61 22.23 17.71
C TYR A 114 -2.44 21.70 19.13
N THR A 115 -2.10 22.56 20.10
CA THR A 115 -2.10 22.20 21.52
C THR A 115 -3.50 21.76 21.96
N THR A 116 -4.53 22.53 21.60
CA THR A 116 -5.92 22.20 21.92
C THR A 116 -6.36 20.86 21.31
N VAL A 117 -5.96 20.57 20.06
CA VAL A 117 -6.24 19.27 19.43
C VAL A 117 -5.55 18.14 20.20
N ALA A 118 -4.26 18.31 20.52
CA ALA A 118 -3.49 17.30 21.23
C ALA A 118 -4.05 17.02 22.64
N ASP A 119 -4.52 18.05 23.36
CA ASP A 119 -5.13 17.90 24.67
C ASP A 119 -6.49 17.19 24.60
N ARG A 120 -7.34 17.53 23.63
CA ARG A 120 -8.61 16.81 23.38
C ARG A 120 -8.36 15.35 23.06
N THR A 121 -7.38 15.05 22.21
CA THR A 121 -6.99 13.67 21.90
C THR A 121 -6.50 12.95 23.16
N ALA A 122 -5.68 13.59 24.00
CA ALA A 122 -5.22 12.98 25.23
C ALA A 122 -6.40 12.59 26.14
N ASP A 123 -7.36 13.50 26.35
CA ASP A 123 -8.50 13.24 27.23
C ASP A 123 -9.47 12.20 26.64
N VAL A 124 -9.74 12.24 25.33
CA VAL A 124 -10.54 11.20 24.65
C VAL A 124 -9.82 9.84 24.67
N GLY A 125 -8.49 9.83 24.54
CA GLY A 125 -7.71 8.60 24.60
C GLY A 125 -7.83 7.89 25.95
N LEU A 126 -7.92 8.63 27.06
CA LEU A 126 -8.18 8.07 28.39
C LEU A 126 -9.56 7.37 28.48
N VAL A 127 -10.59 7.97 27.86
CA VAL A 127 -11.92 7.33 27.76
C VAL A 127 -11.83 6.01 27.00
N PHE A 128 -11.11 5.98 25.87
CA PHE A 128 -10.94 4.77 25.08
C PHE A 128 -10.11 3.71 25.79
N LEU A 129 -9.07 4.10 26.55
CA LEU A 129 -8.31 3.19 27.40
C LEU A 129 -9.21 2.53 28.45
N SER A 130 -10.02 3.33 29.16
CA SER A 130 -10.97 2.81 30.15
C SER A 130 -11.98 1.85 29.53
N LEU A 131 -12.55 2.21 28.37
CA LEU A 131 -13.48 1.35 27.64
C LEU A 131 -12.83 0.01 27.25
N LEU A 132 -11.65 0.04 26.64
CA LEU A 132 -10.94 -1.18 26.23
C LEU A 132 -10.50 -2.02 27.42
N ALA A 133 -10.13 -1.41 28.56
CA ALA A 133 -9.82 -2.13 29.79
C ALA A 133 -11.04 -2.90 30.32
N LYS A 134 -12.24 -2.31 30.26
CA LYS A 134 -13.49 -3.00 30.61
C LYS A 134 -13.78 -4.17 29.67
N VAL A 135 -13.50 -4.01 28.37
CA VAL A 135 -13.64 -5.08 27.37
C VAL A 135 -12.65 -6.23 27.65
N GLU A 136 -11.40 -5.92 27.98
CA GLU A 136 -10.39 -6.94 28.30
C GLU A 136 -10.79 -7.74 29.55
N ALA A 137 -11.30 -7.06 30.59
CA ALA A 137 -11.70 -7.69 31.84
C ALA A 137 -12.78 -8.78 31.68
N ILE A 138 -13.62 -8.69 30.65
CA ILE A 138 -14.71 -9.66 30.38
C ILE A 138 -14.40 -10.68 29.30
N LYS A 139 -13.23 -10.60 28.65
CA LYS A 139 -12.83 -11.46 27.53
C LYS A 139 -12.79 -12.96 27.90
N GLY A 140 -12.66 -13.30 29.18
CA GLY A 140 -12.72 -14.67 29.71
C GLY A 140 -14.13 -15.16 30.14
N SER A 141 -15.16 -14.32 30.10
CA SER A 141 -16.52 -14.67 30.52
C SER A 141 -17.33 -15.26 29.36
N ARG A 142 -17.90 -16.46 29.55
CA ARG A 142 -18.56 -17.25 28.48
C ARG A 142 -19.82 -16.61 27.87
N SER A 143 -20.52 -15.70 28.56
CA SER A 143 -21.77 -15.10 28.08
C SER A 143 -21.61 -13.66 27.57
N LEU A 144 -20.93 -12.79 28.33
CA LEU A 144 -20.69 -11.39 27.97
C LEU A 144 -19.55 -11.22 26.96
N GLY A 145 -18.51 -12.05 27.05
CA GLY A 145 -17.34 -11.96 26.17
C GLY A 145 -17.68 -12.19 24.69
N ASP A 146 -18.54 -13.18 24.39
CA ASP A 146 -18.88 -13.54 23.01
C ASP A 146 -19.72 -12.44 22.32
N VAL A 147 -20.65 -11.79 23.04
CA VAL A 147 -21.42 -10.66 22.51
C VAL A 147 -20.52 -9.47 22.18
N MET A 148 -19.55 -9.17 23.05
CA MET A 148 -18.63 -8.04 22.86
C MET A 148 -17.65 -8.27 21.72
N VAL A 149 -17.05 -9.46 21.65
CA VAL A 149 -16.14 -9.86 20.57
C VAL A 149 -16.81 -9.83 19.21
N ARG A 150 -18.09 -10.22 19.14
CA ARG A 150 -18.83 -10.26 17.87
C ARG A 150 -19.46 -8.93 17.47
N GLN A 151 -19.87 -8.08 18.41
CA GLN A 151 -20.71 -6.92 18.08
C GLN A 151 -20.08 -5.55 18.36
N VAL A 152 -19.31 -5.39 19.44
CA VAL A 152 -18.76 -4.10 19.87
C VAL A 152 -17.38 -3.85 19.28
N LEU A 153 -16.49 -4.84 19.45
CA LEU A 153 -15.11 -4.79 19.00
C LEU A 153 -15.00 -4.44 17.50
N PRO A 154 -15.72 -5.09 16.56
CA PRO A 154 -15.61 -4.77 15.14
C PRO A 154 -16.01 -3.33 14.77
N ARG A 155 -16.95 -2.73 15.51
CA ARG A 155 -17.46 -1.37 15.24
C ARG A 155 -16.51 -0.28 15.76
N CYS A 156 -15.83 -0.54 16.87
CA CYS A 156 -15.05 0.48 17.57
C CYS A 156 -13.57 0.43 17.20
N LEU A 157 -13.00 -0.78 17.02
CA LEU A 157 -11.55 -0.97 16.87
C LEU A 157 -10.94 -0.19 15.71
N GLY A 158 -11.60 -0.14 14.55
CA GLY A 158 -11.10 0.59 13.39
C GLY A 158 -11.00 2.11 13.64
N LEU A 159 -12.01 2.69 14.29
CA LEU A 159 -12.04 4.10 14.64
C LEU A 159 -11.01 4.45 15.72
N ILE A 160 -10.91 3.63 16.77
CA ILE A 160 -9.92 3.80 17.85
C ILE A 160 -8.50 3.63 17.30
N TYR A 161 -8.27 2.68 16.38
CA TYR A 161 -7.00 2.53 15.69
C TYR A 161 -6.63 3.78 14.90
N ILE A 162 -7.52 4.32 14.06
CA ILE A 162 -7.26 5.54 13.27
C ILE A 162 -6.98 6.73 14.19
N PHE A 163 -7.75 6.86 15.28
CA PHE A 163 -7.55 7.87 16.30
C PHE A 163 -6.13 7.80 16.90
N ALA A 164 -5.70 6.63 17.36
CA ALA A 164 -4.38 6.46 17.95
C ALA A 164 -3.26 6.61 16.89
N ALA A 165 -3.48 6.08 15.68
CA ALA A 165 -2.60 6.22 14.54
C ALA A 165 -2.33 7.69 14.18
N THR A 166 -3.29 8.59 14.40
CA THR A 166 -3.14 10.02 14.12
C THR A 166 -2.07 10.69 14.99
N HIS A 167 -1.82 10.13 16.18
CA HIS A 167 -0.87 10.62 17.18
C HIS A 167 0.30 9.65 17.44
N HIS A 168 0.57 8.66 16.57
CA HIS A 168 1.64 7.67 16.80
C HIS A 168 3.06 8.24 16.69
N ALA A 169 3.25 9.35 15.95
CA ALA A 169 4.55 9.94 15.67
C ALA A 169 4.51 11.45 15.84
N GLU A 170 5.69 12.06 15.98
CA GLU A 170 5.81 13.51 16.09
C GLU A 170 5.31 14.22 14.82
N LYS A 171 4.30 15.06 15.02
CA LYS A 171 3.65 15.91 14.01
C LYS A 171 3.23 17.24 14.63
N PRO A 172 2.96 18.27 13.82
CA PRO A 172 2.54 19.59 14.30
C PRO A 172 1.33 19.54 15.25
N TRP A 173 0.40 18.61 15.06
CA TRP A 173 -0.81 18.42 15.88
C TRP A 173 -0.63 17.50 17.09
N THR A 174 0.60 17.14 17.47
CA THR A 174 0.86 16.16 18.53
C THR A 174 1.64 16.77 19.70
N SER A 175 1.32 16.30 20.90
CA SER A 175 2.04 16.61 22.15
C SER A 175 2.66 15.33 22.74
N SER A 176 3.65 15.47 23.62
CA SER A 176 4.24 14.30 24.31
C SER A 176 3.17 13.46 25.04
N ARG A 177 2.19 14.12 25.66
CA ARG A 177 1.09 13.46 26.37
C ARG A 177 0.17 12.68 25.42
N SER A 178 -0.27 13.30 24.32
CA SER A 178 -1.14 12.63 23.34
C SER A 178 -0.46 11.45 22.66
N ARG A 179 0.86 11.53 22.38
CA ARG A 179 1.63 10.41 21.83
C ARG A 179 1.78 9.26 22.82
N SER A 180 2.02 9.53 24.11
CA SER A 180 2.08 8.49 25.15
C SER A 180 0.76 7.72 25.23
N ILE A 181 -0.35 8.45 25.32
CA ILE A 181 -1.69 7.87 25.41
C ILE A 181 -2.03 7.10 24.13
N ALA A 182 -1.68 7.60 22.95
CA ALA A 182 -1.87 6.88 21.69
C ALA A 182 -1.09 5.56 21.64
N GLN A 183 0.14 5.54 22.17
CA GLN A 183 0.96 4.32 22.24
C GLN A 183 0.38 3.30 23.23
N GLU A 184 -0.04 3.73 24.41
CA GLU A 184 -0.75 2.89 25.39
C GLU A 184 -2.05 2.34 24.79
N LEU A 185 -2.79 3.18 24.07
CA LEU A 185 -4.05 2.83 23.44
C LEU A 185 -3.85 1.80 22.33
N LEU A 186 -2.83 1.94 21.46
CA LEU A 186 -2.48 0.94 20.46
C LEU A 186 -2.11 -0.39 21.11
N THR A 187 -1.37 -0.36 22.22
CA THR A 187 -0.94 -1.56 22.96
C THR A 187 -2.15 -2.31 23.52
N LEU A 188 -3.02 -1.61 24.24
CA LEU A 188 -4.23 -2.19 24.81
C LEU A 188 -5.20 -2.66 23.72
N LEU A 189 -5.34 -1.90 22.62
CA LEU A 189 -6.18 -2.28 21.48
C LEU A 189 -5.73 -3.60 20.84
N VAL A 190 -4.42 -3.76 20.62
CA VAL A 190 -3.82 -4.98 20.09
C VAL A 190 -4.04 -6.16 21.04
N GLN A 191 -3.83 -5.96 22.34
CA GLN A 191 -4.10 -6.97 23.37
C GLN A 191 -5.58 -7.39 23.40
N VAL A 192 -6.49 -6.42 23.40
CA VAL A 192 -7.94 -6.63 23.38
C VAL A 192 -8.40 -7.37 22.13
N ALA A 193 -7.80 -7.07 20.98
CA ALA A 193 -8.01 -7.82 19.74
C ALA A 193 -7.42 -9.25 19.77
N GLY A 194 -6.58 -9.59 20.76
CA GLY A 194 -5.91 -10.88 20.86
C GLY A 194 -4.71 -11.03 19.94
N CYS A 195 -4.13 -9.92 19.49
CA CYS A 195 -2.96 -9.87 18.62
C CYS A 195 -1.69 -9.54 19.44
N GLY A 196 -0.52 -9.92 18.96
CA GLY A 196 0.77 -9.60 19.56
C GLY A 196 1.42 -8.32 19.03
N SER A 197 0.92 -7.76 17.92
CA SER A 197 1.43 -6.52 17.33
C SER A 197 0.39 -5.78 16.50
N VAL A 198 0.67 -4.51 16.17
CA VAL A 198 -0.16 -3.71 15.24
C VAL A 198 -0.18 -4.34 13.84
N ALA A 199 0.94 -4.89 13.38
CA ALA A 199 1.00 -5.61 12.11
C ALA A 199 0.06 -6.82 12.11
N GLU A 200 0.09 -7.63 13.18
CA GLU A 200 -0.81 -8.77 13.36
C GLU A 200 -2.29 -8.34 13.46
N PHE A 201 -2.59 -7.25 14.15
CA PHE A 201 -3.94 -6.68 14.21
C PHE A 201 -4.49 -6.31 12.83
N LEU A 202 -3.65 -5.74 11.96
CA LEU A 202 -4.05 -5.34 10.62
C LEU A 202 -4.09 -6.50 9.63
N GLN A 203 -3.13 -7.43 9.69
CA GLN A 203 -2.96 -8.49 8.70
C GLN A 203 -3.68 -9.81 9.07
N GLY A 204 -3.89 -10.08 10.37
CA GLY A 204 -4.36 -11.36 10.90
C GLY A 204 -3.22 -12.20 11.51
N GLY A 205 -3.53 -13.06 12.49
CA GLY A 205 -2.56 -13.96 13.15
C GLY A 205 -2.19 -15.18 12.31
N SER A 206 -3.07 -15.58 11.39
CA SER A 206 -2.86 -16.69 10.46
C SER A 206 -3.43 -16.38 9.06
N LYS A 207 -3.28 -17.30 8.09
CA LYS A 207 -3.82 -17.11 6.73
C LYS A 207 -5.35 -17.17 6.66
N ASP A 208 -5.98 -17.80 7.65
CA ASP A 208 -7.43 -18.01 7.70
C ASP A 208 -8.14 -16.95 8.58
N GLU A 209 -7.36 -16.14 9.30
CA GLU A 209 -7.88 -15.04 10.12
C GLU A 209 -7.80 -13.72 9.35
N GLU A 210 -8.96 -13.14 9.06
CA GLU A 210 -9.02 -11.84 8.38
C GLU A 210 -8.64 -10.71 9.35
N GLY A 211 -7.54 -10.02 9.04
CA GLY A 211 -7.10 -8.85 9.78
C GLY A 211 -8.00 -7.63 9.60
N ARG A 212 -7.76 -6.58 10.39
CA ARG A 212 -8.60 -5.36 10.39
C ARG A 212 -8.24 -4.35 9.30
N PHE A 213 -7.24 -4.62 8.46
CA PHE A 213 -6.78 -3.68 7.44
C PHE A 213 -7.90 -3.24 6.49
N ALA A 214 -8.72 -4.17 5.98
CA ALA A 214 -9.84 -3.85 5.09
C ALA A 214 -10.85 -2.88 5.74
N ALA A 215 -11.19 -3.13 7.01
CA ALA A 215 -12.11 -2.29 7.77
C ALA A 215 -11.54 -0.88 7.99
N VAL A 216 -10.27 -0.78 8.38
CA VAL A 216 -9.57 0.50 8.53
C VAL A 216 -9.49 1.26 7.21
N MET A 217 -9.14 0.58 6.11
CA MET A 217 -9.11 1.17 4.78
C MET A 217 -10.49 1.64 4.31
N GLY A 218 -11.55 0.92 4.66
CA GLY A 218 -12.93 1.33 4.39
C GLY A 218 -13.31 2.64 5.08
N LEU A 219 -12.83 2.86 6.31
CA LEU A 219 -13.03 4.11 7.06
C LEU A 219 -12.21 5.28 6.49
N LEU A 220 -10.99 5.02 6.00
CA LEU A 220 -10.12 6.06 5.40
C LEU A 220 -10.52 6.42 3.96
N LYS A 221 -11.11 5.49 3.21
CA LYS A 221 -11.50 5.66 1.79
C LYS A 221 -12.22 6.99 1.46
N PRO A 222 -13.26 7.45 2.18
CA PRO A 222 -13.94 8.70 1.85
C PRO A 222 -13.03 9.95 1.97
N GLU A 223 -11.98 9.88 2.78
CA GLU A 223 -11.00 10.95 2.95
C GLU A 223 -9.80 10.84 2.00
N LEU A 224 -9.72 9.79 1.16
CA LEU A 224 -8.59 9.53 0.27
C LEU A 224 -8.93 9.68 -1.21
N THR A 225 -9.98 10.45 -1.55
CA THR A 225 -10.31 10.77 -2.94
C THR A 225 -9.47 11.96 -3.43
N LYS A 226 -9.43 12.16 -4.75
CA LYS A 226 -8.71 13.27 -5.39
C LYS A 226 -9.10 14.64 -4.82
N GLU A 227 -10.35 14.79 -4.39
CA GLU A 227 -10.95 16.04 -3.91
C GLU A 227 -10.86 16.20 -2.37
N THR A 228 -10.67 15.10 -1.62
CA THR A 228 -10.80 15.11 -0.15
C THR A 228 -9.50 14.91 0.60
N TRP A 229 -8.48 14.30 0.00
CA TRP A 229 -7.25 13.90 0.70
C TRP A 229 -6.42 15.03 1.30
N LYS A 230 -6.56 16.25 0.80
CA LYS A 230 -5.90 17.45 1.36
C LYS A 230 -6.68 18.11 2.50
N ARG A 231 -7.97 17.77 2.68
CA ARG A 231 -8.84 18.42 3.67
C ARG A 231 -8.42 18.10 5.10
N ASN A 232 -7.81 16.94 5.34
CA ASN A 232 -7.31 16.56 6.65
C ASN A 232 -5.81 16.20 6.52
N PRO A 233 -4.90 17.00 7.12
CA PRO A 233 -3.47 16.80 6.94
C PRO A 233 -2.96 15.49 7.57
N SER A 234 -3.71 14.89 8.50
CA SER A 234 -3.33 13.64 9.15
C SER A 234 -3.57 12.40 8.28
N THR A 235 -4.60 12.41 7.42
CA THR A 235 -5.10 11.22 6.71
C THR A 235 -4.02 10.56 5.86
N LYS A 236 -3.23 11.34 5.12
CA LYS A 236 -2.09 10.83 4.31
C LYS A 236 -1.03 10.12 5.16
N HIS A 237 -0.76 10.63 6.36
CA HIS A 237 0.22 10.03 7.28
C HIS A 237 -0.32 8.77 7.94
N VAL A 238 -1.59 8.78 8.36
CA VAL A 238 -2.27 7.59 8.90
C VAL A 238 -2.31 6.48 7.85
N PHE A 239 -2.69 6.80 6.61
CA PHE A 239 -2.66 5.87 5.49
C PHE A 239 -1.24 5.30 5.28
N SER A 240 -0.22 6.15 5.15
CA SER A 240 1.14 5.73 4.88
C SER A 240 1.73 4.84 5.99
N TRP A 241 1.43 5.17 7.25
CA TRP A 241 1.84 4.34 8.38
C TRP A 241 1.12 2.99 8.40
N THR A 242 -0.21 3.00 8.22
CA THR A 242 -1.06 1.79 8.20
C THR A 242 -0.67 0.85 7.06
N LEU A 243 -0.47 1.37 5.85
CA LEU A 243 0.02 0.59 4.70
C LEU A 243 1.33 -0.13 5.01
N ARG A 244 2.27 0.55 5.69
CA ARG A 244 3.58 0.00 6.03
C ARG A 244 3.55 -1.09 7.10
N GLN A 245 2.44 -1.23 7.84
CA GLN A 245 2.27 -2.31 8.80
C GLN A 245 1.91 -3.64 8.12
N VAL A 246 1.32 -3.61 6.92
CA VAL A 246 0.88 -4.82 6.22
C VAL A 246 1.93 -5.24 5.20
N THR A 247 2.42 -6.45 5.36
CA THR A 247 3.49 -7.02 4.53
C THR A 247 2.99 -8.25 3.75
N ARG A 248 3.89 -8.92 3.02
CA ARG A 248 3.55 -10.15 2.29
C ARG A 248 3.11 -11.28 3.25
N PRO A 249 2.11 -12.09 2.89
CA PRO A 249 1.28 -12.05 1.66
C PRO A 249 0.01 -11.18 1.77
N TRP A 250 -0.26 -10.57 2.93
CA TRP A 250 -1.54 -9.95 3.28
C TRP A 250 -1.83 -8.62 2.57
N LEU A 251 -0.84 -7.97 1.96
CA LEU A 251 -1.07 -6.70 1.27
C LEU A 251 -1.76 -6.88 -0.11
N SER A 252 -1.57 -8.03 -0.77
CA SER A 252 -2.03 -8.26 -2.15
C SER A 252 -3.54 -8.08 -2.35
N PRO A 253 -4.44 -8.58 -1.47
CA PRO A 253 -5.89 -8.42 -1.61
C PRO A 253 -6.35 -6.96 -1.53
N HIS A 254 -5.52 -6.05 -1.04
CA HIS A 254 -5.90 -4.66 -0.79
C HIS A 254 -5.31 -3.67 -1.81
N LEU A 255 -4.64 -4.14 -2.86
CA LEU A 255 -3.98 -3.30 -3.87
C LEU A 255 -4.88 -2.22 -4.46
N GLU A 256 -6.12 -2.56 -4.81
CA GLU A 256 -7.09 -1.61 -5.39
C GLU A 256 -7.42 -0.46 -4.43
N SER A 257 -7.32 -0.69 -3.12
CA SER A 257 -7.58 0.32 -2.09
C SER A 257 -6.36 1.18 -1.76
N VAL A 258 -5.14 0.66 -1.93
CA VAL A 258 -3.90 1.33 -1.50
C VAL A 258 -3.12 1.96 -2.65
N LEU A 259 -3.24 1.45 -3.87
CA LEU A 259 -2.51 1.98 -5.02
C LEU A 259 -3.00 3.38 -5.44
N PRO A 260 -4.32 3.66 -5.56
CA PRO A 260 -4.78 4.97 -5.99
C PRO A 260 -4.35 6.12 -5.05
N PRO A 261 -4.49 6.02 -3.70
CA PRO A 261 -4.00 7.07 -2.81
C PRO A 261 -2.47 7.23 -2.86
N SER A 262 -1.72 6.14 -3.03
CA SER A 262 -0.25 6.20 -3.12
C SER A 262 0.22 6.95 -4.36
N LEU A 263 -0.44 6.75 -5.50
CA LEU A 263 -0.18 7.49 -6.75
C LEU A 263 -0.60 8.95 -6.64
N LEU A 264 -1.75 9.20 -6.02
CA LEU A 264 -2.27 10.55 -5.78
C LEU A 264 -1.28 11.41 -5.00
N PHE A 265 -0.60 10.84 -4.01
CA PHE A 265 0.43 11.53 -3.24
C PHE A 265 1.71 11.75 -4.04
N SER A 266 2.13 10.76 -4.86
CA SER A 266 3.34 10.88 -5.67
C SER A 266 3.23 11.93 -6.78
N ASP A 267 2.03 12.18 -7.28
CA ASP A 267 1.74 13.16 -8.32
C ASP A 267 1.53 14.59 -7.78
N ASP A 268 1.48 14.76 -6.46
CA ASP A 268 1.26 16.07 -5.85
C ASP A 268 2.45 17.03 -6.08
N TYR A 269 2.22 18.34 -6.10
CA TYR A 269 3.30 19.31 -6.32
C TYR A 269 4.21 19.49 -5.10
N GLN A 270 3.71 19.28 -3.87
CA GLN A 270 4.50 19.46 -2.64
C GLN A 270 5.44 18.27 -2.42
N GLU A 271 6.71 18.55 -2.13
CA GLU A 271 7.75 17.53 -2.00
C GLU A 271 7.47 16.53 -0.87
N GLU A 272 6.93 16.98 0.27
CA GLU A 272 6.58 16.10 1.39
C GLU A 272 5.57 15.02 0.99
N ASN A 273 4.59 15.38 0.16
CA ASN A 273 3.57 14.45 -0.33
C ASN A 273 4.18 13.47 -1.36
N LYS A 274 5.05 13.97 -2.25
CA LYS A 274 5.77 13.13 -3.21
C LYS A 274 6.59 12.06 -2.51
N ILE A 275 7.39 12.46 -1.50
CA ILE A 275 8.23 11.54 -0.72
C ILE A 275 7.35 10.48 -0.07
N LEU A 276 6.25 10.89 0.58
CA LEU A 276 5.32 9.98 1.23
C LEU A 276 4.69 8.99 0.23
N GLY A 277 4.25 9.47 -0.94
CA GLY A 277 3.71 8.64 -2.02
C GLY A 277 4.73 7.63 -2.55
N VAL A 278 5.96 8.06 -2.82
CA VAL A 278 7.05 7.18 -3.27
C VAL A 278 7.39 6.12 -2.21
N CYS A 279 7.41 6.48 -0.92
CA CYS A 279 7.59 5.51 0.16
C CYS A 279 6.46 4.47 0.19
N CYS A 280 5.20 4.88 -0.01
CA CYS A 280 4.07 3.97 -0.10
C CYS A 280 4.20 3.03 -1.31
N LEU A 281 4.53 3.56 -2.49
CA LEU A 281 4.73 2.77 -3.71
C LEU A 281 5.89 1.79 -3.55
N HIS A 282 7.00 2.22 -2.96
CA HIS A 282 8.14 1.35 -2.66
C HIS A 282 7.73 0.19 -1.74
N HIS A 283 6.98 0.47 -0.67
CA HIS A 283 6.46 -0.56 0.23
C HIS A 283 5.54 -1.55 -0.50
N ILE A 284 4.61 -1.06 -1.33
CA ILE A 284 3.71 -1.89 -2.15
C ILE A 284 4.53 -2.79 -3.08
N ILE A 285 5.53 -2.25 -3.78
CA ILE A 285 6.37 -3.00 -4.72
C ILE A 285 7.17 -4.11 -4.00
N LEU A 286 7.62 -3.87 -2.76
CA LEU A 286 8.39 -4.85 -1.99
C LEU A 286 7.52 -5.94 -1.33
N ASN A 287 6.29 -5.59 -0.93
CA ASN A 287 5.45 -6.43 -0.05
C ASN A 287 4.25 -7.07 -0.74
N VAL A 288 3.93 -6.65 -1.95
CA VAL A 288 3.15 -7.45 -2.87
C VAL A 288 4.20 -8.08 -3.78
N VAL A 289 4.19 -9.40 -3.98
CA VAL A 289 5.16 -10.13 -4.83
C VAL A 289 4.85 -9.86 -6.32
N VAL A 290 4.95 -8.58 -6.68
CA VAL A 290 4.29 -7.89 -7.80
C VAL A 290 4.80 -8.31 -9.17
N LEU A 291 5.90 -9.07 -9.29
CA LEU A 291 6.24 -9.65 -10.60
C LEU A 291 5.38 -10.88 -10.96
N LEU A 292 4.80 -11.59 -9.97
CA LEU A 292 3.91 -12.73 -10.21
C LEU A 292 2.43 -12.29 -10.08
N CYS A 293 2.09 -11.50 -9.05
CA CYS A 293 0.71 -11.06 -8.83
C CYS A 293 0.20 -10.00 -9.83
N LEU A 294 1.07 -9.20 -10.49
CA LEU A 294 0.60 -8.34 -11.61
C LEU A 294 0.14 -9.15 -12.83
N LEU A 295 0.48 -10.44 -12.91
CA LEU A 295 0.01 -11.32 -13.99
C LEU A 295 -1.08 -12.28 -13.55
N ASP A 296 -1.20 -12.54 -12.24
CA ASP A 296 -2.32 -13.28 -11.71
C ASP A 296 -3.56 -12.38 -11.47
N LEU A 297 -3.41 -11.07 -11.19
CA LEU A 297 -4.53 -10.12 -11.12
C LEU A 297 -5.17 -9.82 -12.49
N LEU A 298 -4.43 -10.05 -13.58
CA LEU A 298 -4.99 -10.03 -14.93
C LEU A 298 -5.80 -11.30 -15.25
N LEU A 299 -5.52 -12.41 -14.57
CA LEU A 299 -6.25 -13.67 -14.72
C LEU A 299 -7.53 -13.75 -13.85
N VAL A 300 -7.68 -12.89 -12.84
CA VAL A 300 -8.87 -12.88 -11.95
C VAL A 300 -9.93 -11.87 -12.39
N LEU A 301 -9.55 -10.82 -13.13
CA LEU A 301 -10.49 -9.87 -13.72
C LEU A 301 -11.23 -10.41 -14.96
N GLU A 302 -10.80 -11.56 -15.50
CA GLU A 302 -11.59 -12.35 -16.46
C GLU A 302 -11.96 -13.70 -15.83
N LYS A 303 -13.21 -13.83 -15.38
CA LYS A 303 -13.82 -15.15 -15.20
C LYS A 303 -13.99 -15.79 -16.58
N SER A 304 -13.07 -16.70 -16.89
CA SER A 304 -13.14 -17.87 -17.79
C SER A 304 -14.25 -17.89 -18.85
N PRO A 305 -13.86 -18.24 -20.09
CA PRO A 305 -14.49 -19.41 -20.67
C PRO A 305 -13.46 -20.31 -21.34
N GLN A 306 -13.21 -21.44 -20.68
CA GLN A 306 -13.24 -22.66 -21.46
C GLN A 306 -14.64 -22.79 -22.07
N ARG A 307 -14.78 -22.28 -23.28
CA ARG A 307 -15.22 -23.08 -24.41
C ARG A 307 -14.47 -22.57 -25.64
N LEU A 308 -13.15 -22.80 -25.56
CA LEU A 308 -12.34 -23.39 -26.63
C LEU A 308 -12.75 -22.93 -28.02
N SER A 309 -11.98 -21.99 -28.57
CA SER A 309 -11.62 -21.81 -30.00
C SER A 309 -11.81 -20.41 -30.61
N GLN A 310 -12.27 -19.40 -29.86
CA GLN A 310 -12.50 -18.06 -30.43
C GLN A 310 -11.90 -16.85 -29.67
N GLU A 311 -11.32 -17.05 -28.48
CA GLU A 311 -10.74 -16.00 -27.63
C GLU A 311 -9.21 -15.92 -27.69
N LEU A 312 -8.67 -15.34 -28.76
CA LEU A 312 -7.22 -15.11 -28.91
C LEU A 312 -6.90 -13.67 -29.38
N ARG A 313 -7.80 -12.71 -29.14
CA ARG A 313 -7.69 -11.34 -29.69
C ARG A 313 -7.93 -10.16 -28.74
N ALA A 314 -8.04 -10.35 -27.42
CA ALA A 314 -7.85 -9.25 -26.47
C ALA A 314 -6.37 -9.22 -26.05
N ALA A 315 -5.66 -8.12 -26.35
CA ALA A 315 -4.23 -8.01 -26.09
C ALA A 315 -3.95 -8.10 -24.59
N THR A 316 -3.09 -9.03 -24.16
CA THR A 316 -2.70 -9.13 -22.74
C THR A 316 -2.10 -7.79 -22.28
N PRO A 317 -2.43 -7.26 -21.09
CA PRO A 317 -1.89 -5.97 -20.64
C PRO A 317 -0.37 -5.89 -20.49
N CYS A 318 0.32 -7.04 -20.51
CA CYS A 318 1.77 -7.10 -20.71
C CYS A 318 2.20 -6.47 -22.05
N HIS A 319 1.40 -6.60 -23.11
CA HIS A 319 1.63 -5.92 -24.39
C HIS A 319 1.50 -4.40 -24.27
N GLU A 320 0.49 -3.90 -23.55
CA GLU A 320 0.28 -2.46 -23.38
C GLU A 320 1.36 -1.82 -22.52
N VAL A 321 1.75 -2.48 -21.42
CA VAL A 321 2.85 -2.04 -20.56
C VAL A 321 4.16 -2.07 -21.33
N LEU A 322 4.47 -3.16 -22.06
CA LEU A 322 5.67 -3.19 -22.87
C LEU A 322 5.64 -2.11 -23.96
N GLN A 323 4.49 -1.87 -24.61
CA GLN A 323 4.34 -0.81 -25.60
C GLN A 323 4.61 0.57 -24.98
N LEU A 324 4.08 0.85 -23.79
CA LEU A 324 4.30 2.10 -23.07
C LEU A 324 5.78 2.25 -22.65
N VAL A 325 6.37 1.19 -22.07
CA VAL A 325 7.79 1.17 -21.69
C VAL A 325 8.67 1.41 -22.92
N LEU A 326 8.43 0.71 -24.02
CA LEU A 326 9.17 0.90 -25.27
C LEU A 326 8.98 2.31 -25.85
N THR A 327 7.81 2.93 -25.66
CA THR A 327 7.56 4.32 -26.08
C THR A 327 8.42 5.30 -25.30
N HIS A 328 8.48 5.15 -23.98
CA HIS A 328 9.34 5.98 -23.13
C HIS A 328 10.82 5.71 -23.41
N MET A 329 11.20 4.44 -23.60
CA MET A 329 12.58 4.08 -23.93
C MET A 329 13.05 4.71 -25.23
N GLU A 330 12.21 4.77 -26.28
CA GLU A 330 12.57 5.32 -27.61
C GLU A 330 13.01 6.81 -27.53
N ALA A 331 12.44 7.59 -26.59
CA ALA A 331 12.74 9.02 -26.41
C ALA A 331 13.64 9.34 -25.20
N GLU A 332 14.10 8.33 -24.44
CA GLU A 332 14.85 8.55 -23.20
C GLU A 332 16.33 8.88 -23.47
N HIS A 333 16.78 10.01 -22.93
CA HIS A 333 18.13 10.54 -23.08
C HIS A 333 18.91 10.59 -21.74
N ARG A 334 18.23 10.46 -20.60
CA ARG A 334 18.87 10.41 -19.28
C ARG A 334 19.50 9.04 -19.06
N LEU A 335 20.85 8.99 -19.03
CA LEU A 335 21.63 7.75 -18.90
C LEU A 335 21.20 6.86 -17.71
N PRO A 336 20.91 7.39 -16.50
CA PRO A 336 20.47 6.55 -15.39
C PRO A 336 19.15 5.79 -15.66
N LEU A 337 18.18 6.44 -16.31
CA LEU A 337 16.91 5.82 -16.66
C LEU A 337 17.08 4.77 -17.76
N ARG A 338 17.94 5.06 -18.76
CA ARG A 338 18.29 4.07 -19.80
C ARG A 338 18.86 2.79 -19.20
N ARG A 339 19.71 2.88 -18.17
CA ARG A 339 20.22 1.70 -17.45
C ARG A 339 19.12 0.90 -16.78
N VAL A 340 18.20 1.59 -16.09
CA VAL A 340 17.07 0.93 -15.42
C VAL A 340 16.18 0.22 -16.44
N TYR A 341 15.83 0.88 -17.54
CA TYR A 341 15.02 0.27 -18.59
C TYR A 341 15.71 -0.94 -19.22
N ALA A 342 16.97 -0.77 -19.66
CA ALA A 342 17.75 -1.82 -20.30
C ALA A 342 17.95 -3.06 -19.40
N ARG A 343 18.12 -2.87 -18.09
CA ARG A 343 18.27 -3.96 -17.13
C ARG A 343 17.00 -4.81 -16.99
N ASN A 344 15.82 -4.22 -17.14
CA ASN A 344 14.55 -4.89 -16.92
C ASN A 344 13.93 -5.46 -18.22
N LEU A 345 14.30 -4.93 -19.38
CA LEU A 345 13.73 -5.32 -20.66
C LEU A 345 13.89 -6.82 -21.01
N PRO A 346 14.99 -7.53 -20.69
CA PRO A 346 15.09 -8.97 -20.95
C PRO A 346 14.01 -9.80 -20.26
N ALA A 347 13.54 -9.37 -19.08
CA ALA A 347 12.49 -10.09 -18.35
C ALA A 347 11.15 -10.05 -19.09
N PHE A 348 10.83 -8.91 -19.73
CA PHE A 348 9.64 -8.79 -20.59
C PHE A 348 9.71 -9.72 -21.80
N VAL A 349 10.86 -9.78 -22.46
CA VAL A 349 11.07 -10.63 -23.63
C VAL A 349 10.98 -12.11 -23.27
N LYS A 350 11.67 -12.55 -22.21
CA LYS A 350 11.63 -13.95 -21.72
C LYS A 350 10.22 -14.37 -21.35
N ARG A 351 9.42 -13.44 -20.83
CA ARG A 351 8.05 -13.69 -20.40
C ARG A 351 7.03 -13.75 -21.54
N LEU A 352 7.10 -12.81 -22.47
CA LEU A 352 6.21 -12.82 -23.64
C LEU A 352 6.53 -13.97 -24.59
N GLY A 353 7.77 -14.47 -24.58
CA GLY A 353 8.20 -15.51 -25.50
C GLY A 353 7.93 -15.08 -26.93
N ILE A 354 7.28 -15.94 -27.73
CA ILE A 354 6.96 -15.67 -29.14
C ILE A 354 6.08 -14.42 -29.33
N LEU A 355 5.29 -14.02 -28.34
CA LEU A 355 4.39 -12.87 -28.41
C LEU A 355 5.14 -11.52 -28.53
N ILE A 356 6.45 -11.50 -28.22
CA ILE A 356 7.31 -10.33 -28.48
C ILE A 356 7.32 -9.94 -29.96
N ALA A 357 6.95 -10.87 -30.85
CA ALA A 357 6.80 -10.64 -32.29
C ALA A 357 5.93 -9.41 -32.62
N GLN A 358 4.93 -9.12 -31.79
CA GLN A 358 4.01 -7.98 -31.97
C GLN A 358 4.69 -6.62 -31.76
N HIS A 359 5.76 -6.58 -30.95
CA HIS A 359 6.45 -5.35 -30.55
C HIS A 359 7.76 -5.11 -31.31
N LEU A 360 8.16 -6.03 -32.19
CA LEU A 360 9.47 -6.02 -32.82
C LEU A 360 9.81 -4.71 -33.54
N LYS A 361 8.82 -4.02 -34.14
CA LYS A 361 9.07 -2.77 -34.85
C LYS A 361 9.61 -1.67 -33.92
N ARG A 362 9.03 -1.50 -32.73
CA ARG A 362 9.48 -0.50 -31.76
C ARG A 362 10.66 -1.00 -30.93
N LEU A 363 10.64 -2.29 -30.57
CA LEU A 363 11.74 -2.92 -29.87
C LEU A 363 13.05 -2.85 -30.68
N GLU A 364 13.02 -3.05 -32.00
CA GLU A 364 14.19 -2.88 -32.87
C GLU A 364 14.78 -1.47 -32.77
N ARG A 365 13.93 -0.42 -32.79
CA ARG A 365 14.39 0.97 -32.67
C ARG A 365 15.06 1.24 -31.33
N VAL A 366 14.45 0.73 -30.25
CA VAL A 366 15.03 0.83 -28.89
C VAL A 366 16.37 0.10 -28.81
N ILE A 367 16.45 -1.13 -29.34
CA ILE A 367 17.70 -1.90 -29.38
C ILE A 367 18.79 -1.13 -30.13
N VAL A 368 18.50 -0.65 -31.34
CA VAL A 368 19.47 0.10 -32.15
C VAL A 368 19.92 1.38 -31.43
N GLY A 369 18.97 2.18 -30.95
CA GLY A 369 19.26 3.45 -30.27
C GLY A 369 20.02 3.28 -28.95
N TYR A 370 19.90 2.13 -28.29
CA TYR A 370 20.66 1.84 -27.07
C TYR A 370 22.03 1.24 -27.33
N LEU A 371 22.22 0.46 -28.41
CA LEU A 371 23.53 -0.06 -28.78
C LEU A 371 24.49 1.03 -29.28
N GLU A 372 23.97 2.12 -29.87
CA GLU A 372 24.80 3.20 -30.41
C GLU A 372 25.32 4.18 -29.34
N LEU A 373 24.77 4.19 -28.12
CA LEU A 373 25.12 5.16 -27.08
C LEU A 373 25.89 4.53 -25.92
N CYS A 374 27.04 5.12 -25.58
CA CYS A 374 27.79 4.82 -24.37
C CYS A 374 27.11 5.44 -23.16
N ASP A 375 26.86 4.64 -22.12
CA ASP A 375 26.27 5.13 -20.88
C ASP A 375 27.27 5.24 -19.72
N GLY A 376 28.58 5.08 -19.95
CA GLY A 376 29.64 5.22 -18.95
C GLY A 376 30.55 3.99 -18.87
N PRO A 377 31.47 3.93 -17.88
CA PRO A 377 32.48 2.86 -17.81
C PRO A 377 31.87 1.47 -17.61
N ASP A 378 30.71 1.36 -16.97
CA ASP A 378 30.06 0.06 -16.71
C ASP A 378 29.26 -0.48 -17.91
N GLU A 379 28.95 0.37 -18.90
CA GLU A 379 28.17 0.04 -20.12
C GLU A 379 26.89 -0.79 -19.85
N ALA A 380 26.27 -0.54 -18.69
CA ALA A 380 25.19 -1.37 -18.15
C ALA A 380 23.97 -1.38 -19.08
N ALA A 381 23.70 -0.27 -19.77
CA ALA A 381 22.60 -0.20 -20.71
C ALA A 381 22.86 -1.07 -21.95
N ARG A 382 24.06 -1.01 -22.55
CA ARG A 382 24.38 -1.84 -23.72
C ARG A 382 24.38 -3.32 -23.41
N LEU A 383 24.90 -3.72 -22.24
CA LEU A 383 24.87 -5.11 -21.79
C LEU A 383 23.44 -5.63 -21.63
N GLY A 384 22.54 -4.85 -20.99
CA GLY A 384 21.14 -5.21 -20.85
C GLY A 384 20.40 -5.33 -22.19
N ILE A 385 20.77 -4.50 -23.17
CA ILE A 385 20.16 -4.52 -24.51
C ILE A 385 20.70 -5.66 -25.38
N LEU A 386 21.96 -6.05 -25.23
CA LEU A 386 22.49 -7.26 -25.86
C LEU A 386 21.78 -8.52 -25.35
N GLU A 387 21.56 -8.63 -24.04
CA GLU A 387 20.76 -9.74 -23.48
C GLU A 387 19.31 -9.70 -23.97
N THR A 388 18.71 -8.50 -24.06
CA THR A 388 17.37 -8.32 -24.64
C THR A 388 17.31 -8.82 -26.08
N LEU A 389 18.28 -8.44 -26.91
CA LEU A 389 18.36 -8.84 -28.31
C LEU A 389 18.54 -10.36 -28.43
N LYS A 390 19.44 -10.96 -27.65
CA LYS A 390 19.65 -12.41 -27.57
C LYS A 390 18.33 -13.15 -27.30
N CYS A 391 17.62 -12.77 -26.26
CA CYS A 391 16.32 -13.38 -25.93
C CYS A 391 15.28 -13.15 -27.02
N THR A 392 15.26 -11.96 -27.63
CA THR A 392 14.31 -11.62 -28.69
C THR A 392 14.54 -12.52 -29.90
N ILE A 393 15.80 -12.74 -30.27
CA ILE A 393 16.14 -13.63 -31.38
C ILE A 393 15.70 -15.06 -31.05
N GLN A 394 15.99 -15.56 -29.85
CA GLN A 394 15.63 -16.92 -29.45
C GLN A 394 14.11 -17.16 -29.47
N HIS A 395 13.32 -16.20 -28.97
CA HIS A 395 11.88 -16.36 -28.87
C HIS A 395 11.11 -16.01 -30.15
N ALA A 396 11.60 -15.06 -30.94
CA ALA A 396 10.94 -14.58 -32.16
C ALA A 396 11.72 -14.90 -33.44
N TRP A 397 12.58 -15.93 -33.41
CA TRP A 397 13.48 -16.30 -34.51
C TRP A 397 12.84 -16.32 -35.91
N PRO A 398 11.58 -16.77 -36.14
CA PRO A 398 11.00 -16.81 -37.49
C PRO A 398 10.80 -15.42 -38.11
N ARG A 399 10.80 -14.35 -37.30
CA ARG A 399 10.59 -12.97 -37.72
C ARG A 399 11.87 -12.14 -37.71
N MET A 400 13.02 -12.73 -37.41
CA MET A 400 14.28 -11.99 -37.28
C MET A 400 15.01 -11.80 -38.61
N ALA A 401 14.83 -12.69 -39.60
CA ALA A 401 15.52 -12.61 -40.88
C ALA A 401 15.27 -11.27 -41.61
N CYS A 402 14.04 -10.75 -41.59
CA CYS A 402 13.71 -9.47 -42.24
C CYS A 402 14.29 -8.23 -41.53
N ARG A 403 14.88 -8.40 -40.35
CA ARG A 403 15.49 -7.34 -39.52
C ARG A 403 17.01 -7.40 -39.52
N LEU A 404 17.56 -8.37 -40.26
CA LEU A 404 18.98 -8.69 -40.24
C LEU A 404 19.85 -7.49 -40.58
N THR A 405 19.53 -6.77 -41.66
CA THR A 405 20.35 -5.66 -42.17
C THR A 405 20.49 -4.53 -41.15
N VAL A 406 19.40 -4.18 -40.47
CA VAL A 406 19.36 -3.12 -39.45
C VAL A 406 20.15 -3.54 -38.21
N LEU A 407 19.89 -4.73 -37.69
CA LEU A 407 20.53 -5.23 -36.47
C LEU A 407 22.02 -5.53 -36.67
N LEU A 408 22.40 -6.10 -37.82
CA LEU A 408 23.79 -6.36 -38.17
C LEU A 408 24.60 -5.05 -38.23
N LYS A 409 24.07 -4.02 -38.89
CA LYS A 409 24.72 -2.70 -38.96
C LYS A 409 24.90 -2.09 -37.58
N ALA A 410 23.89 -2.16 -36.71
CA ALA A 410 23.97 -1.64 -35.35
C ALA A 410 25.02 -2.38 -34.50
N LEU A 411 25.05 -3.73 -34.56
CA LEU A 411 26.04 -4.55 -33.86
C LEU A 411 27.47 -4.27 -34.35
N LEU A 412 27.70 -4.19 -35.66
CA LEU A 412 29.03 -3.91 -36.22
C LEU A 412 29.54 -2.51 -35.87
N LYS A 413 28.66 -1.49 -35.90
CA LYS A 413 29.00 -0.13 -35.44
C LYS A 413 29.42 -0.14 -33.96
N MET A 414 28.66 -0.83 -33.11
CA MET A 414 28.96 -0.94 -31.68
C MET A 414 30.29 -1.65 -31.45
N ILE A 415 30.54 -2.79 -32.11
CA ILE A 415 31.81 -3.53 -32.05
C ILE A 415 32.98 -2.66 -32.47
N TRP A 416 32.85 -1.93 -33.58
CA TRP A 416 33.88 -0.99 -34.04
C TRP A 416 34.17 0.08 -32.98
N GLY A 417 33.11 0.71 -32.45
CA GLY A 417 33.25 1.74 -31.42
C GLY A 417 33.91 1.24 -30.13
N VAL A 418 33.60 0.02 -29.69
CA VAL A 418 34.28 -0.61 -28.53
C VAL A 418 35.74 -0.92 -28.84
N SER A 419 36.06 -1.31 -30.07
CA SER A 419 37.42 -1.67 -30.50
C SER A 419 38.33 -0.45 -30.68
N THR A 420 37.77 0.70 -31.05
CA THR A 420 38.51 1.97 -31.20
C THR A 420 38.46 2.85 -29.94
N ASP A 421 37.80 2.41 -28.86
CA ASP A 421 37.73 3.17 -27.60
C ASP A 421 39.11 3.30 -26.93
N GLY A 422 39.58 4.54 -26.80
CA GLY A 422 40.88 4.94 -26.27
C GLY A 422 41.10 4.75 -24.77
N GLY A 423 40.23 4.02 -24.06
CA GLY A 423 40.49 3.55 -22.69
C GLY A 423 39.46 3.97 -21.63
N LEU A 424 38.29 4.47 -22.01
CA LEU A 424 37.25 4.91 -21.06
C LEU A 424 36.52 3.72 -20.41
N THR A 425 36.37 2.62 -21.14
CA THR A 425 35.68 1.41 -20.65
C THR A 425 36.70 0.37 -20.16
N PRO A 426 36.54 -0.20 -18.95
CA PRO A 426 37.41 -1.25 -18.44
C PRO A 426 37.46 -2.48 -19.36
N GLN A 427 38.63 -3.10 -19.48
CA GLN A 427 38.83 -4.30 -20.30
C GLN A 427 37.81 -5.44 -20.07
N PRO A 428 37.41 -5.82 -18.83
CA PRO A 428 36.42 -6.88 -18.65
C PRO A 428 35.05 -6.52 -19.24
N VAL A 429 34.65 -5.24 -19.17
CA VAL A 429 33.39 -4.76 -19.74
C VAL A 429 33.46 -4.78 -21.26
N LYS A 430 34.59 -4.35 -21.86
CA LYS A 430 34.83 -4.47 -23.31
C LYS A 430 34.69 -5.91 -23.78
N THR A 431 35.30 -6.86 -23.07
CA THR A 431 35.20 -8.29 -23.42
C THR A 431 33.76 -8.81 -23.32
N ALA A 432 33.00 -8.39 -22.30
CA ALA A 432 31.60 -8.80 -22.14
C ALA A 432 30.71 -8.25 -23.27
N LEU A 433 30.91 -6.99 -23.68
CA LEU A 433 30.19 -6.39 -24.80
C LEU A 433 30.47 -7.12 -26.12
N LEU A 434 31.75 -7.36 -26.43
CA LEU A 434 32.16 -8.07 -27.64
C LEU A 434 31.63 -9.50 -27.65
N HIS A 435 31.65 -10.18 -26.50
CA HIS A 435 31.09 -11.51 -26.36
C HIS A 435 29.58 -11.53 -26.61
N GLY A 436 28.80 -10.68 -25.92
CA GLY A 436 27.35 -10.61 -26.10
C GLY A 436 26.93 -10.23 -27.53
N ALA A 437 27.69 -9.34 -28.18
CA ALA A 437 27.46 -9.01 -29.59
C ALA A 437 27.75 -10.20 -30.51
N THR A 438 28.81 -10.95 -30.25
CA THR A 438 29.16 -12.15 -31.02
C THR A 438 28.07 -13.22 -30.87
N GLU A 439 27.56 -13.45 -29.67
CA GLU A 439 26.44 -14.37 -29.45
C GLU A 439 25.19 -13.96 -30.26
N CYS A 440 24.85 -12.66 -30.25
CA CYS A 440 23.73 -12.15 -31.04
C CYS A 440 23.94 -12.34 -32.56
N LEU A 441 25.17 -12.13 -33.06
CA LEU A 441 25.50 -12.33 -34.47
C LEU A 441 25.37 -13.80 -34.89
N ILE A 442 25.84 -14.73 -34.06
CA ILE A 442 25.70 -16.18 -34.31
C ILE A 442 24.22 -16.57 -34.37
N LEU A 443 23.41 -16.08 -33.41
CA LEU A 443 21.97 -16.36 -33.41
C LEU A 443 21.26 -15.77 -34.63
N LEU A 444 21.62 -14.56 -35.06
CA LEU A 444 21.08 -13.95 -36.28
C LEU A 444 21.46 -14.73 -37.54
N ASP A 445 22.69 -15.25 -37.61
CA ASP A 445 23.14 -16.06 -38.74
C ASP A 445 22.30 -17.33 -38.88
N HIS A 446 22.07 -18.03 -37.76
CA HIS A 446 21.21 -19.20 -37.73
C HIS A 446 19.77 -18.89 -38.19
N CYS A 447 19.22 -17.72 -37.82
CA CYS A 447 17.88 -17.29 -38.26
C CYS A 447 17.80 -16.95 -39.76
N SER A 448 18.95 -16.71 -40.41
CA SER A 448 19.05 -16.23 -41.79
C SER A 448 19.67 -17.25 -42.76
N GLN A 449 19.82 -18.52 -42.35
CA GLN A 449 20.39 -19.60 -43.15
C GLN A 449 21.81 -19.31 -43.67
N GLY A 450 22.66 -18.65 -42.87
CA GLY A 450 24.06 -18.40 -43.25
C GLY A 450 24.26 -17.14 -44.11
N GLN A 451 23.28 -16.22 -44.14
CA GLN A 451 23.41 -14.95 -44.84
C GLN A 451 24.30 -13.95 -44.11
N VAL A 452 24.54 -14.14 -42.81
CA VAL A 452 25.58 -13.40 -42.08
C VAL A 452 26.90 -14.09 -42.39
N LYS A 453 27.34 -13.98 -43.64
CA LYS A 453 28.70 -14.30 -44.03
C LYS A 453 29.61 -13.28 -43.36
N VAL A 454 29.99 -13.55 -42.11
CA VAL A 454 31.25 -13.06 -41.57
C VAL A 454 32.29 -13.73 -42.44
N SER A 455 32.74 -13.00 -43.46
CA SER A 455 33.96 -13.33 -44.19
C SER A 455 34.96 -13.78 -43.14
N GLN A 456 35.50 -15.00 -43.28
CA GLN A 456 36.43 -15.67 -42.37
C GLN A 456 37.75 -14.89 -42.12
N GLY A 457 37.79 -13.59 -42.42
CA GLY A 457 38.92 -12.68 -42.27
C GLY A 457 38.87 -11.73 -41.07
N LEU A 458 37.77 -11.63 -40.30
CA LEU A 458 37.85 -11.00 -38.96
C LEU A 458 38.26 -12.08 -37.95
N GLN A 459 39.57 -12.36 -37.87
CA GLN A 459 40.16 -12.98 -36.71
C GLN A 459 39.99 -12.05 -35.51
N ILE A 460 38.85 -12.16 -34.83
CA ILE A 460 38.71 -11.65 -33.46
C ILE A 460 39.62 -12.54 -32.60
N PRO A 461 40.65 -12.01 -31.91
CA PRO A 461 41.74 -12.83 -31.33
C PRO A 461 41.33 -13.80 -30.21
N PHE A 462 40.04 -13.86 -29.85
CA PHE A 462 39.58 -14.50 -28.61
C PHE A 462 38.70 -15.74 -28.78
N CYS A 463 38.41 -16.20 -30.01
CA CYS A 463 37.58 -17.38 -30.21
C CYS A 463 38.40 -18.62 -30.60
N LYS A 464 39.08 -19.23 -29.63
CA LYS A 464 39.60 -20.61 -29.71
C LYS A 464 39.00 -21.45 -28.58
N SER A 465 37.69 -21.71 -28.60
CA SER A 465 37.09 -22.89 -27.93
C SER A 465 35.56 -22.89 -27.95
N VAL A 466 34.92 -23.10 -29.11
CA VAL A 466 33.63 -23.82 -29.13
C VAL A 466 33.57 -24.62 -30.43
N SER A 467 34.09 -25.85 -30.38
CA SER A 467 33.82 -26.85 -31.42
C SER A 467 32.62 -27.66 -30.98
N LEU A 468 31.47 -27.41 -31.59
CA LEU A 468 30.33 -28.33 -31.53
C LEU A 468 30.20 -28.99 -32.90
N LYS A 469 30.80 -30.18 -33.01
CA LYS A 469 30.64 -31.09 -34.16
C LYS A 469 29.16 -31.38 -34.36
N GLY A 470 28.61 -30.89 -35.47
CA GLY A 470 27.34 -31.36 -35.99
C GLY A 470 27.44 -32.85 -36.33
N LYS A 471 26.61 -33.67 -35.69
CA LYS A 471 26.22 -34.97 -36.24
C LYS A 471 24.97 -34.76 -37.08
N THR A 472 25.18 -34.54 -38.37
CA THR A 472 24.20 -34.91 -39.40
C THR A 472 23.93 -36.40 -39.28
N LYS A 473 22.70 -36.77 -38.92
CA LYS A 473 22.18 -38.12 -39.20
C LYS A 473 21.47 -38.06 -40.55
N GLN A 474 22.08 -38.69 -41.54
CA GLN A 474 21.40 -39.23 -42.71
C GLN A 474 20.52 -40.39 -42.27
N ASN A 475 19.22 -40.28 -42.49
CA ASN A 475 18.40 -41.18 -43.33
C ASN A 475 16.93 -40.76 -43.24
#